data_AF-A0A174SCT9-F1
#
_entry.id   AF-A0A174SCT9-F1
#
_cell.length_a   1.000
_cell.length_b   1.000
_cell.length_c   1.000
_cell.angle_alpha   90.00
_cell.angle_beta   90.00
_cell.angle_gamma   90.00
#
_symmetry.space_group_name_H-M   'P 1'
#
loop_
_entity.id
_entity.type
_entity.pdbx_description
1 polymer ?
#
loop_
_entity_poly.entity_id
_entity_poly.type
_entity_poly.pdbx_seq_one_letter_code
_entity_poly.pdbx_strand_id
1 'polypeptide(L)'
;MASLVDGAYEMEKRYEDKGVDLNEVRYAREQEELARTLSKYHYSDGLCRTDCDGKATLTNLRAGVYLIYVEDESEYEVQPVLVQLPKWEEDKGAMNWNVRVCPKQTIREEAAKTGDSQQAGAWAMLCLGAGILILLLAVKKD
;
A
#
# COMPACT_ATOMS: atom_id res chain seq x y z
N MET A 1 -16.54 -1.25 7.86
CA MET A 1 -17.11 -0.99 6.52
C MET A 1 -18.53 -0.43 6.71
N ALA A 2 -19.29 -0.18 5.64
CA ALA A 2 -20.63 0.43 5.74
C ALA A 2 -21.65 -0.26 4.83
N SER A 3 -22.91 -0.30 5.26
CA SER A 3 -24.03 -0.81 4.47
C SER A 3 -24.77 0.34 3.78
N LEU A 4 -25.28 0.10 2.57
CA LEU A 4 -26.15 1.06 1.88
C LEU A 4 -27.61 0.84 2.30
N VAL A 5 -28.19 1.79 3.02
CA VAL A 5 -29.57 1.76 3.54
C VAL A 5 -30.28 3.03 3.09
N ASP A 6 -31.37 2.88 2.33
CA ASP A 6 -32.19 4.00 1.82
C ASP A 6 -31.40 5.14 1.15
N GLY A 7 -30.30 4.79 0.47
CA GLY A 7 -29.44 5.74 -0.25
C GLY A 7 -28.36 6.40 0.59
N ALA A 8 -28.25 6.07 1.89
CA ALA A 8 -27.21 6.54 2.79
C ALA A 8 -26.30 5.38 3.24
N TYR A 9 -25.05 5.70 3.56
CA TYR A 9 -24.11 4.74 4.16
C TYR A 9 -24.25 4.75 5.67
N GLU A 10 -24.58 3.59 6.23
CA GLU A 10 -24.55 3.32 7.66
C GLU A 10 -23.27 2.59 8.01
N MET A 11 -22.42 3.25 8.81
CA MET A 11 -21.16 2.69 9.29
C MET A 11 -21.42 1.49 10.18
N GLU A 12 -20.58 0.46 10.08
CA GLU A 12 -20.60 -0.61 11.07
C GLU A 12 -20.19 -0.13 12.45
N LYS A 13 -20.79 -0.73 13.48
CA LYS A 13 -20.55 -0.42 14.90
C LYS A 13 -19.09 -0.29 15.31
N ARG A 14 -18.18 -1.12 14.76
CA ARG A 14 -16.73 -1.06 15.08
C ARG A 14 -16.01 0.17 14.49
N TYR A 15 -16.67 0.90 13.60
CA TYR A 15 -16.17 2.14 12.98
C TYR A 15 -16.98 3.38 13.37
N GLU A 16 -18.17 3.24 13.97
CA GLU A 16 -19.04 4.37 14.36
C GLU A 16 -18.33 5.38 15.29
N ASP A 17 -17.50 4.91 16.22
CA ASP A 17 -16.78 5.74 17.18
C ASP A 17 -15.50 6.38 16.62
N LYS A 18 -15.21 6.18 15.33
CA LYS A 18 -13.98 6.67 14.68
C LYS A 18 -14.14 8.04 14.03
N GLY A 19 -15.32 8.67 14.14
CA GLY A 19 -15.59 10.01 13.61
C GLY A 19 -15.55 10.07 12.08
N VAL A 20 -15.96 8.99 11.42
CA VAL A 20 -15.96 8.85 9.96
C VAL A 20 -17.38 8.84 9.45
N ASP A 21 -17.69 9.75 8.51
CA ASP A 21 -18.93 9.72 7.73
C ASP A 21 -18.62 9.57 6.25
N LEU A 22 -18.98 8.41 5.68
CA LEU A 22 -18.79 8.13 4.25
C LEU A 22 -19.72 8.93 3.34
N ASN A 23 -20.81 9.50 3.87
CA ASN A 23 -21.76 10.31 3.10
C ASN A 23 -21.24 11.72 2.80
N GLU A 24 -20.25 12.17 3.58
CA GLU A 24 -19.62 13.49 3.46
C GLU A 24 -18.39 13.47 2.55
N VAL A 25 -17.81 12.31 2.23
CA VAL A 25 -16.63 12.19 1.37
C VAL A 25 -16.98 12.57 -0.07
N ARG A 26 -16.28 13.57 -0.62
CA ARG A 26 -16.52 14.05 -2.00
C ARG A 26 -15.33 13.87 -2.91
N TYR A 27 -14.11 13.95 -2.37
CA TYR A 27 -12.90 13.98 -3.18
C TYR A 27 -12.11 12.69 -3.10
N ALA A 28 -11.47 12.32 -4.21
CA ALA A 28 -10.63 11.12 -4.28
C ALA A 28 -9.50 11.11 -3.24
N ARG A 29 -8.95 12.29 -2.93
CA ARG A 29 -7.90 12.44 -1.91
C ARG A 29 -8.42 12.10 -0.51
N GLU A 30 -9.59 12.60 -0.15
CA GLU A 30 -10.23 12.30 1.15
C GLU A 30 -10.53 10.80 1.27
N GLN A 31 -11.02 10.19 0.20
CA GLN A 31 -11.27 8.75 0.14
C GLN A 31 -9.98 7.94 0.33
N GLU A 32 -8.86 8.36 -0.27
CA GLU A 32 -7.57 7.70 -0.13
C GLU A 32 -7.01 7.84 1.30
N GLU A 33 -7.02 9.06 1.85
CA GLU A 33 -6.57 9.33 3.23
C GLU A 33 -7.43 8.57 4.25
N LEU A 34 -8.73 8.48 4.00
CA LEU A 34 -9.65 7.72 4.83
C LEU A 34 -9.37 6.21 4.75
N ALA A 35 -9.20 5.65 3.56
CA ALA A 35 -8.87 4.23 3.39
C ALA A 35 -7.60 3.85 4.16
N ARG A 36 -6.56 4.70 4.09
CA ARG A 36 -5.30 4.52 4.84
C ARG A 36 -5.47 4.62 6.34
N THR A 37 -6.37 5.49 6.80
CA THR A 37 -6.64 5.64 8.23
C THR A 37 -7.40 4.44 8.76
N LEU A 38 -8.44 4.01 8.03
CA LEU A 38 -9.28 2.88 8.41
C LEU A 38 -8.54 1.53 8.38
N SER A 39 -7.57 1.36 7.48
CA SER A 39 -6.80 0.11 7.39
C SER A 39 -5.92 -0.15 8.62
N LYS A 40 -5.51 0.90 9.35
CA LYS A 40 -4.69 0.79 10.57
C LYS A 40 -5.39 0.09 11.74
N TYR A 41 -6.72 -0.03 11.68
CA TYR A 41 -7.47 -0.76 12.70
C TYR A 41 -7.45 -2.28 12.50
N HIS A 42 -7.01 -2.76 11.33
CA HIS A 42 -6.91 -4.19 10.99
C HIS A 42 -8.20 -4.99 11.26
N TYR A 43 -9.37 -4.35 11.13
CA TYR A 43 -10.64 -5.07 11.15
C TYR A 43 -10.85 -5.76 9.81
N SER A 44 -11.26 -7.02 9.86
CA SER A 44 -11.48 -7.85 8.69
C SER A 44 -12.81 -8.58 8.79
N ASP A 45 -13.48 -8.71 7.64
CA ASP A 45 -14.71 -9.51 7.48
C ASP A 45 -14.47 -10.78 6.66
N GLY A 46 -13.21 -11.00 6.28
CA GLY A 46 -12.80 -12.09 5.44
C GLY A 46 -11.44 -11.82 4.81
N LEU A 47 -10.76 -12.91 4.46
CA LEU A 47 -9.49 -12.87 3.75
C LEU A 47 -9.69 -13.42 2.33
N CYS A 48 -9.00 -12.84 1.37
CA CYS A 48 -8.85 -13.40 0.04
C CYS A 48 -7.37 -13.41 -0.35
N ARG A 49 -6.98 -14.35 -1.20
CA ARG A 49 -5.62 -14.46 -1.71
C ARG A 49 -5.64 -14.22 -3.21
N THR A 50 -4.62 -13.53 -3.70
CA THR A 50 -4.41 -13.36 -5.13
C THR A 50 -4.02 -14.68 -5.80
N ASP A 51 -4.49 -14.89 -7.02
CA ASP A 51 -4.06 -15.98 -7.88
C ASP A 51 -2.68 -15.69 -8.53
N CYS A 52 -2.24 -16.57 -9.43
CA CYS A 52 -0.98 -16.42 -10.15
C CYS A 52 -0.92 -15.18 -11.07
N ASP A 53 -2.07 -14.58 -11.40
CA ASP A 53 -2.16 -13.33 -12.16
C ASP A 53 -2.22 -12.09 -11.26
N GLY A 54 -2.13 -12.26 -9.93
CA GLY A 54 -2.26 -11.16 -8.97
C GLY A 54 -3.71 -10.70 -8.77
N LYS A 55 -4.72 -11.52 -9.11
CA LYS A 55 -6.14 -11.15 -9.02
C LYS A 55 -6.81 -11.84 -7.83
N ALA A 56 -7.72 -11.14 -7.16
CA ALA A 56 -8.61 -11.70 -6.15
C ALA A 56 -10.07 -11.40 -6.53
N THR A 57 -10.97 -12.35 -6.27
CA THR A 57 -12.40 -12.20 -6.54
C THR A 57 -13.19 -12.42 -5.27
N LEU A 58 -14.02 -11.45 -4.91
CA LEU A 58 -14.98 -11.51 -3.82
C LEU A 58 -16.38 -11.59 -4.43
N THR A 59 -17.22 -12.52 -3.94
CA THR A 59 -18.58 -12.76 -4.48
C THR A 59 -19.61 -12.69 -3.36
N ASN A 60 -20.89 -12.58 -3.72
CA ASN A 60 -22.02 -12.52 -2.79
C ASN A 60 -21.93 -11.35 -1.79
N LEU A 61 -21.33 -10.24 -2.21
CA LEU A 61 -21.26 -9.01 -1.44
C LEU A 61 -22.63 -8.31 -1.44
N ARG A 62 -22.98 -7.69 -0.31
CA ARG A 62 -24.19 -6.86 -0.18
C ARG A 62 -23.90 -5.43 -0.66
N ALA A 63 -24.94 -4.62 -0.81
CA ALA A 63 -24.77 -3.21 -1.13
C ALA A 63 -24.11 -2.46 0.04
N GLY A 64 -23.09 -1.67 -0.25
CA GLY A 64 -22.30 -0.97 0.76
C GLY A 64 -20.95 -0.47 0.25
N VAL A 65 -20.07 -0.09 1.19
CA VAL A 65 -18.69 0.33 0.92
C VAL A 65 -17.75 -0.62 1.66
N TYR A 66 -16.83 -1.22 0.91
CA TYR A 66 -15.85 -2.18 1.39
C TYR A 66 -14.47 -1.55 1.47
N LEU A 67 -13.74 -1.83 2.56
CA LEU A 67 -12.32 -1.49 2.66
C LEU A 67 -11.49 -2.71 2.26
N ILE A 68 -10.68 -2.58 1.22
CA ILE A 68 -9.76 -3.63 0.77
C ILE A 68 -8.33 -3.18 1.09
N TYR A 69 -7.61 -3.99 1.84
CA TYR A 69 -6.21 -3.77 2.19
C TYR A 69 -5.48 -5.11 2.24
N VAL A 70 -4.14 -5.05 2.17
CA VAL A 70 -3.29 -6.24 2.22
C VAL A 70 -2.87 -6.50 3.67
N GLU A 71 -3.01 -7.75 4.14
CA GLU A 71 -2.51 -8.18 5.45
C GLU A 71 -1.04 -8.61 5.42
N ASP A 72 -0.61 -9.30 4.36
CA ASP A 72 0.71 -9.91 4.29
C ASP A 72 1.72 -9.01 3.55
N GLU A 73 2.91 -8.89 4.11
CA GLU A 73 3.94 -8.02 3.56
C GLU A 73 4.59 -8.68 2.34
N SER A 74 4.47 -8.00 1.19
CA SER A 74 5.19 -8.36 -0.03
C SER A 74 6.29 -7.35 -0.32
N GLU A 75 7.07 -7.59 -1.37
CA GLU A 75 8.03 -6.60 -1.92
C GLU A 75 7.34 -5.29 -2.35
N TYR A 76 6.02 -5.31 -2.52
CA TYR A 76 5.19 -4.16 -2.86
C TYR A 76 4.42 -3.64 -1.66
N GLU A 77 4.41 -2.33 -1.50
CA GLU A 77 3.41 -1.62 -0.72
C GLU A 77 2.16 -1.45 -1.60
N VAL A 78 1.04 -1.97 -1.13
CA VAL A 78 -0.26 -1.84 -1.80
C VAL A 78 -1.13 -0.90 -0.99
N GLN A 79 -1.63 0.15 -1.63
CA GLN A 79 -2.44 1.16 -0.97
C GLN A 79 -3.86 0.63 -0.72
N PRO A 80 -4.41 0.79 0.49
CA PRO A 80 -5.78 0.40 0.80
C PRO A 80 -6.78 1.23 -0.01
N VAL A 81 -7.91 0.62 -0.35
CA VAL A 81 -8.94 1.24 -1.20
C VAL A 81 -10.35 1.03 -0.64
N LEU A 82 -11.17 2.07 -0.70
CA LEU A 82 -12.61 1.99 -0.46
C LEU A 82 -13.34 1.70 -1.77
N VAL A 83 -14.14 0.65 -1.79
CA VAL A 83 -14.87 0.16 -2.97
C VAL A 83 -16.37 0.21 -2.70
N GLN A 84 -17.08 1.03 -3.47
CA GLN A 84 -18.54 1.11 -3.43
C GLN A 84 -19.16 0.00 -4.28
N LEU A 85 -20.21 -0.64 -3.75
CA LEU A 85 -21.00 -1.64 -4.45
C LEU A 85 -22.50 -1.46 -4.18
N PRO A 86 -23.38 -1.38 -5.20
CA PRO A 86 -23.03 -1.18 -6.60
C PRO A 86 -22.50 0.24 -6.85
N LYS A 87 -21.85 0.45 -8.00
CA LYS A 87 -21.40 1.76 -8.46
C LYS A 87 -22.26 2.21 -9.64
N TRP A 88 -22.70 3.47 -9.67
CA TRP A 88 -23.37 4.03 -10.85
C TRP A 88 -22.40 4.11 -12.04
N GLU A 89 -22.81 3.58 -13.19
CA GLU A 89 -22.05 3.63 -14.44
C GLU A 89 -22.79 4.54 -15.43
N GLU A 90 -22.29 5.76 -15.58
CA GLU A 90 -22.96 6.82 -16.36
C GLU A 90 -23.23 6.39 -17.81
N ASP A 91 -22.24 5.78 -18.47
CA ASP A 91 -22.34 5.33 -19.87
C ASP A 91 -23.46 4.31 -20.09
N LYS A 92 -23.81 3.52 -19.06
CA LYS A 92 -24.87 2.51 -19.13
C LYS A 92 -26.18 2.99 -18.52
N GLY A 93 -26.18 4.13 -17.82
CA GLY A 93 -27.33 4.61 -17.05
C GLY A 93 -27.84 3.59 -16.04
N ALA A 94 -26.94 2.79 -15.46
CA ALA A 94 -27.31 1.67 -14.60
C ALA A 94 -26.30 1.44 -13.46
N MET A 95 -26.76 0.78 -12.40
CA MET A 95 -25.91 0.33 -11.30
C MET A 95 -25.08 -0.88 -11.72
N ASN A 96 -23.76 -0.77 -11.61
CA ASN A 96 -22.81 -1.85 -11.87
C ASN A 96 -22.49 -2.62 -10.58
N TRP A 97 -22.83 -3.90 -10.58
CA TRP A 97 -22.54 -4.87 -9.51
C TRP A 97 -21.24 -5.64 -9.72
N ASN A 98 -20.64 -5.55 -10.90
CA ASN A 98 -19.36 -6.18 -11.22
C ASN A 98 -18.28 -5.10 -11.23
N VAL A 99 -17.86 -4.70 -10.03
CA VAL A 99 -16.84 -3.67 -9.85
C VAL A 99 -15.45 -4.30 -9.88
N ARG A 100 -14.59 -3.80 -10.77
CA ARG A 100 -13.16 -4.13 -10.82
C ARG A 100 -12.36 -2.97 -10.28
N VAL A 101 -11.43 -3.26 -9.38
CA VAL A 101 -10.46 -2.28 -8.86
C VAL A 101 -9.04 -2.77 -9.10
N CYS A 102 -8.14 -1.83 -9.36
CA CYS A 102 -6.71 -2.06 -9.44
C CYS A 102 -6.06 -1.18 -8.38
N PRO A 103 -5.73 -1.74 -7.19
CA PRO A 103 -5.08 -0.98 -6.13
C PRO A 103 -3.77 -0.36 -6.61
N LYS A 104 -3.44 0.83 -6.08
CA LYS A 104 -2.13 1.45 -6.34
C LYS A 104 -1.05 0.66 -5.61
N GLN A 105 0.08 0.44 -6.28
CA GLN A 105 1.22 -0.32 -5.73
C GLN A 105 2.53 0.41 -5.98
N THR A 106 3.44 0.34 -5.03
CA THR A 106 4.82 0.86 -5.12
C THR A 106 5.79 -0.19 -4.59
N ILE A 107 6.98 -0.28 -5.19
CA ILE A 107 8.06 -1.14 -4.66
C ILE A 107 8.52 -0.55 -3.33
N ARG A 108 8.67 -1.37 -2.29
CA ARG A 108 9.25 -0.91 -1.00
C ARG A 108 10.71 -0.52 -1.22
N GLU A 109 11.12 0.66 -0.75
CA GLU A 109 12.46 1.23 -0.99
C GLU A 109 13.62 0.34 -0.51
N GLU A 110 13.41 -0.56 0.47
CA GLU A 110 14.43 -1.51 0.94
C GLU A 110 14.83 -2.57 -0.10
N ALA A 111 14.06 -2.75 -1.18
CA ALA A 111 14.33 -3.75 -2.22
C ALA A 111 15.24 -3.25 -3.36
N ALA A 112 15.51 -1.94 -3.44
CA ALA A 112 16.44 -1.40 -4.43
C ALA A 112 17.89 -1.53 -3.93
N LYS A 113 18.46 -2.75 -3.98
CA LYS A 113 19.92 -2.90 -3.94
C LYS A 113 20.53 -2.38 -5.25
N THR A 114 20.64 -1.06 -5.41
CA THR A 114 21.63 -0.52 -6.36
C THR A 114 23.02 -0.90 -5.85
N GLY A 115 23.86 -1.42 -6.73
CA GLY A 115 25.18 -2.00 -6.41
C GLY A 115 26.24 -1.01 -5.93
N ASP A 116 25.86 0.11 -5.32
CA ASP A 116 26.76 1.18 -4.90
C ASP A 116 27.65 0.78 -3.70
N SER A 117 27.30 -0.30 -3.00
CA SER A 117 28.09 -0.82 -1.88
C SER A 117 29.43 -1.42 -2.28
N GLN A 118 29.64 -1.78 -3.56
CA GLN A 118 30.95 -2.25 -4.03
C GLN A 118 31.97 -1.12 -4.23
N GLN A 119 31.53 0.13 -4.39
CA GLN A 119 32.46 1.22 -4.65
C GLN A 119 33.11 1.74 -3.36
N ALA A 120 32.38 1.81 -2.25
CA ALA A 120 32.92 2.29 -0.97
C ALA A 120 34.07 1.41 -0.41
N GLY A 121 34.01 0.10 -0.60
CA GLY A 121 35.07 -0.83 -0.17
C GLY A 121 36.37 -0.70 -0.98
N ALA A 122 36.27 -0.34 -2.25
CA ALA A 122 37.44 -0.20 -3.13
C ALA A 122 38.30 1.02 -2.78
N TRP A 123 37.69 2.16 -2.41
CA TRP A 123 38.42 3.37 -2.01
C TRP A 123 39.11 3.22 -0.64
N ALA A 124 38.46 2.52 0.31
CA ALA A 124 39.03 2.29 1.64
C ALA A 124 40.33 1.45 1.59
N MET A 125 40.40 0.44 0.72
CA MET A 125 41.62 -0.36 0.54
C MET A 125 42.77 0.44 -0.10
N LEU A 126 42.47 1.38 -0.99
CA LEU A 126 43.48 2.18 -1.70
C LEU A 126 44.17 3.19 -0.75
N CYS A 127 43.43 3.76 0.21
CA CYS A 127 44.00 4.66 1.21
C CYS A 127 44.91 3.95 2.23
N LEU A 128 44.56 2.72 2.64
CA LEU A 128 45.39 1.94 3.57
C LEU A 128 46.72 1.50 2.94
N GLY A 129 46.73 1.13 1.66
CA GLY A 129 47.94 0.75 0.94
C GLY A 129 48.95 1.89 0.78
N ALA A 130 48.46 3.11 0.48
CA ALA A 130 49.32 4.29 0.35
C ALA A 130 49.97 4.71 1.68
N GLY A 131 49.24 4.60 2.80
CA GLY A 131 49.76 4.94 4.12
C GLY A 131 50.94 4.07 4.57
N ILE A 132 50.88 2.76 4.28
CA ILE A 132 51.96 1.80 4.63
C ILE A 132 53.23 2.09 3.83
N LEU A 133 53.12 2.43 2.54
CA LEU A 133 54.27 2.70 1.69
C LEU A 133 55.04 3.97 2.12
N ILE A 134 54.32 5.01 2.54
CA ILE A 134 54.91 6.25 3.04
C ILE A 134 55.67 6.01 4.35
N LEU A 135 55.09 5.22 5.27
CA LEU A 135 55.73 4.84 6.54
C LEU A 135 57.02 4.04 6.33
N LEU A 136 57.02 3.10 5.38
CA LEU A 136 58.22 2.31 5.04
C LEU A 136 59.32 3.15 4.38
N LEU A 137 58.97 4.17 3.59
CA LEU A 137 59.93 5.10 3.01
C LEU A 137 60.50 6.08 4.04
N ALA A 138 59.73 6.44 5.08
CA ALA A 138 60.20 7.27 6.17
C ALA A 138 61.19 6.52 7.09
N VAL A 139 60.94 5.24 7.39
CA VAL A 139 61.82 4.42 8.24
C VAL A 139 63.16 4.08 7.58
N LYS A 140 63.24 4.07 6.24
CA LYS A 140 64.48 3.78 5.51
C LYS A 140 65.44 4.97 5.39
N LYS A 141 65.08 6.14 5.93
CA LYS A 141 65.83 7.38 5.76
C LYS A 141 66.69 7.77 6.98
N ASP A 142 66.77 6.88 7.97
CA ASP A 142 67.72 6.94 9.10
C ASP A 142 68.85 5.91 8.92
#